data_AF-A0A660ZQY0-F1
#
_entry.id   AF-A0A660ZQY0-F1
#
_cell.length_a   1.000
_cell.length_b   1.000
_cell.length_c   1.000
_cell.angle_alpha   90.00
_cell.angle_beta   90.00
_cell.angle_gamma   90.00
#
_symmetry.space_group_name_H-M   'P 1'
#
loop_
_entity.id
_entity.type
_entity.pdbx_description
1 polymer ?
#
loop_
_entity_poly.entity_id
_entity_poly.type
_entity_poly.pdbx_seq_one_letter_code
_entity_poly.pdbx_strand_id
1 'polypeptide(L)' 'PIMADVINELINRLRNELTITSVVVTHDIKSAYKVADRIAMLHGGKIVFSGTAEEVKKTDNSIVRQFVEGKAEGPIESV' A
#
# COMPACT_ATOMS: atom_id res chain seq x y z
N PRO A 1 -0.31 12.01 7.63
CA PRO A 1 -0.77 13.41 7.74
C PRO A 1 -2.28 13.48 7.99
N ILE A 2 -2.80 14.51 8.64
CA ILE A 2 -4.24 14.61 8.99
C ILE A 2 -5.11 14.56 7.72
N MET A 3 -4.72 15.28 6.66
CA MET A 3 -5.48 15.29 5.40
C MET A 3 -5.52 13.95 4.67
N ALA A 4 -4.41 13.21 4.67
CA ALA A 4 -4.40 11.86 4.09
C ALA A 4 -5.40 10.95 4.82
N ASP A 5 -5.49 11.08 6.15
CA ASP A 5 -6.39 10.27 6.95
C ASP A 5 -7.87 10.57 6.69
N VAL A 6 -8.23 11.85 6.52
CA VAL A 6 -9.59 12.28 6.14
C VAL A 6 -9.97 11.74 4.76
N ILE A 7 -9.05 11.77 3.79
CA ILE A 7 -9.28 11.22 2.45
C ILE A 7 -9.49 9.70 2.54
N ASN A 8 -8.68 9.00 3.34
CA ASN A 8 -8.82 7.55 3.54
C ASN A 8 -10.19 7.18 4.12
N GLU A 9 -10.68 7.94 5.11
CA GLU A 9 -12.01 7.75 5.67
C GLU A 9 -13.12 7.97 4.63
N LEU A 10 -12.98 8.99 3.79
CA LEU A 10 -13.93 9.23 2.69
C LEU A 10 -13.95 8.07 1.69
N ILE A 11 -12.78 7.54 1.31
CA ILE A 11 -12.67 6.38 0.41
C ILE A 11 -13.38 5.17 1.01
N ASN A 12 -13.13 4.86 2.28
CA ASN A 12 -13.77 3.75 2.97
C ASN A 12 -15.29 3.92 3.06
N ARG A 13 -15.75 5.14 3.36
CA ARG A 13 -17.17 5.46 3.41
C ARG A 13 -17.86 5.25 2.05
N LEU A 14 -17.28 5.80 0.97
CA LEU A 14 -17.84 5.67 -0.37
C LEU A 14 -17.87 4.22 -0.86
N ARG A 15 -16.82 3.45 -0.56
CA ARG A 15 -16.77 2.01 -0.84
C ARG A 15 -17.96 1.28 -0.19
N ASN A 16 -18.21 1.55 1.10
CA ASN A 16 -19.26 0.89 1.86
C ASN A 16 -20.67 1.32 1.44
N GLU A 17 -20.87 2.61 1.15
CA GLU A 17 -22.18 3.14 0.77
C GLU A 17 -22.57 2.79 -0.67
N LEU A 18 -21.60 2.78 -1.60
CA LEU A 18 -21.88 2.67 -3.04
C LEU A 18 -21.55 1.29 -3.63
N THR A 19 -20.96 0.38 -2.85
CA THR A 19 -20.52 -0.95 -3.32
C THR A 19 -19.64 -0.87 -4.57
N ILE A 20 -18.69 0.05 -4.56
CA ILE A 20 -17.78 0.32 -5.69
C ILE A 20 -16.41 -0.36 -5.49
N THR A 21 -15.72 -0.62 -6.60
CA THR A 21 -14.30 -0.98 -6.58
C THR A 21 -13.46 0.28 -6.60
N SER A 22 -12.55 0.44 -5.64
CA SER A 22 -11.63 1.57 -5.55
C SER A 22 -10.19 1.11 -5.77
N VAL A 23 -9.43 1.86 -6.59
CA VAL A 23 -8.00 1.66 -6.79
C VAL A 23 -7.28 2.90 -6.26
N VAL A 24 -6.45 2.70 -5.24
CA VAL A 24 -5.70 3.79 -4.58
C VAL A 24 -4.21 3.58 -4.84
N VAL A 25 -3.55 4.60 -5.38
CA VAL A 25 -2.10 4.63 -5.59
C VAL A 25 -1.50 5.55 -4.53
N THR A 26 -0.64 5.00 -3.68
CA THR A 26 0.02 5.76 -2.61
C THR A 26 1.40 5.19 -2.32
N HIS A 27 2.30 6.06 -1.84
CA HIS A 27 3.58 5.64 -1.27
C HIS A 27 3.53 5.50 0.26
N ASP A 28 2.44 5.95 0.91
CA ASP A 28 2.26 5.84 2.35
C ASP A 28 1.64 4.48 2.70
N ILE A 29 2.44 3.61 3.29
CA ILE A 29 2.01 2.26 3.66
C ILE A 29 0.91 2.26 4.73
N LYS A 30 0.86 3.26 5.62
CA LYS A 30 -0.21 3.36 6.63
C LYS A 30 -1.56 3.60 5.98
N SER A 31 -1.58 4.49 4.98
CA SER A 31 -2.77 4.75 4.16
C SER A 31 -3.19 3.50 3.38
N ALA A 32 -2.23 2.80 2.75
CA ALA A 32 -2.51 1.56 2.03
C ALA A 32 -3.16 0.50 2.94
N TYR A 33 -2.63 0.29 4.15
CA TYR A 33 -3.22 -0.64 5.11
C TYR A 33 -4.60 -0.22 5.63
N LYS A 34 -4.91 1.08 5.62
CA LYS A 34 -6.19 1.60 6.13
C LYS A 34 -7.34 1.42 5.13
N VAL A 35 -7.06 1.48 3.83
CA VAL A 35 -8.11 1.51 2.79
C VAL A 35 -8.17 0.25 1.92
N ALA A 36 -7.09 -0.53 1.85
CA ALA A 36 -6.99 -1.61 0.88
C ALA A 36 -7.33 -2.99 1.48
N ASP A 37 -8.17 -3.75 0.78
CA ASP A 37 -8.32 -5.19 1.04
C ASP A 37 -7.12 -5.99 0.50
N ARG A 38 -6.59 -5.52 -0.64
CA ARG A 38 -5.48 -6.11 -1.37
C ARG A 38 -4.49 -5.04 -1.77
N ILE A 39 -3.22 -5.36 -1.64
CA ILE A 39 -2.09 -4.48 -1.96
C ILE A 39 -1.27 -5.15 -3.06
N ALA A 40 -0.96 -4.38 -4.10
CA ALA A 40 0.01 -4.75 -5.11
C ALA A 40 1.16 -3.74 -5.09
N MET A 41 2.40 -4.23 -5.11
CA MET A 41 3.58 -3.38 -5.16
C MET A 41 4.18 -3.45 -6.56
N LEU A 42 4.36 -2.28 -7.18
CA LEU A 42 5.01 -2.13 -8.48
C LEU A 42 6.46 -1.68 -8.26
N HIS A 43 7.40 -2.36 -8.91
CA HIS A 43 8.81 -1.95 -8.96
C HIS A 43 9.42 -2.34 -10.31
N GLY A 44 10.15 -1.42 -10.95
CA GLY A 44 10.76 -1.66 -12.27
C GLY A 44 9.77 -2.06 -13.38
N GLY A 45 8.54 -1.54 -13.33
CA GLY A 45 7.47 -1.89 -14.28
C GLY A 45 6.85 -3.28 -14.08
N LYS A 46 7.20 -3.99 -12.99
CA LYS A 46 6.66 -5.32 -12.66
C LYS A 46 5.98 -5.31 -11.30
N ILE A 47 4.91 -6.11 -11.18
CA ILE A 47 4.27 -6.36 -9.89
C ILE A 47 5.17 -7.34 -9.13
N VAL A 48 5.84 -6.85 -8.09
CA VAL A 48 6.76 -7.66 -7.26
C VAL A 48 6.06 -8.29 -6.06
N PHE A 49 4.85 -7.84 -5.75
CA PHE A 49 3.99 -8.41 -4.72
C PHE A 49 2.52 -8.15 -5.07
N SER A 50 1.65 -9.13 -4.79
CA SER A 50 0.19 -8.97 -4.83
C SER A 50 -0.44 -9.90 -3.81
N GLY A 51 -1.20 -9.34 -2.87
CA GLY A 51 -1.79 -10.10 -1.77
C GLY A 51 -2.66 -9.22 -0.87
N THR A 52 -3.13 -9.76 0.23
CA THR A 52 -3.83 -9.05 1.30
C THR A 52 -2.87 -8.17 2.10
N ALA A 53 -3.42 -7.21 2.84
CA ALA A 53 -2.63 -6.36 3.74
C ALA A 53 -1.82 -7.18 4.77
N GLU A 54 -2.33 -8.32 5.22
CA GLU A 54 -1.64 -9.21 6.17
C GLU A 54 -0.52 -10.03 5.50
N GLU A 55 -0.69 -10.43 4.25
CA GLU A 55 0.37 -11.13 3.49
C GLU A 55 1.55 -10.20 3.19
N VAL A 56 1.30 -8.89 2.97
CA VAL A 56 2.38 -7.89 2.81
C VAL A 56 3.28 -7.87 4.03
N LYS A 57 2.71 -7.95 5.24
CA LYS A 57 3.48 -7.88 6.49
C LYS A 57 4.33 -9.12 6.76
N LYS A 58 4.00 -10.25 6.13
CA LYS A 58 4.65 -11.56 6.34
C LYS A 58 5.60 -11.97 5.22
N THR A 59 5.74 -11.14 4.18
CA THR A 59 6.59 -11.47 3.04
C THR A 59 8.07 -11.38 3.38
N ASP A 60 8.86 -12.31 2.84
CA ASP A 60 10.33 -12.27 2.94
C ASP A 60 10.98 -11.44 1.82
N ASN A 61 10.18 -10.95 0.86
CA ASN A 61 10.67 -10.16 -0.26
C ASN A 61 11.36 -8.88 0.23
N SER A 62 12.66 -8.76 -0.03
CA SER A 62 13.50 -7.66 0.44
C SER A 62 13.07 -6.30 -0.10
N ILE A 63 12.58 -6.22 -1.34
CA ILE A 63 12.06 -4.98 -1.95
C ILE A 63 10.81 -4.52 -1.20
N VAL A 64 9.88 -5.45 -0.97
CA VAL A 64 8.62 -5.14 -0.28
C VAL A 64 8.88 -4.76 1.17
N ARG A 65 9.75 -5.48 1.87
CA ARG A 65 10.12 -5.16 3.25
C ARG A 65 10.81 -3.82 3.37
N GLN A 66 11.77 -3.50 2.49
CA GLN A 66 12.44 -2.20 2.52
C GLN A 66 11.42 -1.05 2.43
N PHE A 67 10.45 -1.17 1.52
CA PHE A 67 9.42 -0.16 1.32
C PHE A 67 8.44 -0.08 2.50
N VAL A 68 7.92 -1.22 2.96
CA VAL A 68 6.95 -1.30 4.06
C VAL A 68 7.56 -0.81 5.38
N GLU A 69 8.82 -1.14 5.63
CA GLU A 69 9.53 -0.76 6.85
C GLU A 69 10.15 0.65 6.76
N GLY A 70 10.12 1.28 5.58
CA GLY A 70 10.72 2.60 5.36
C GLY A 70 12.23 2.62 5.55
N LYS A 71 12.92 1.50 5.24
CA LYS A 71 14.37 1.40 5.37
C LYS A 71 15.08 2.20 4.29
N ALA A 72 16.04 3.03 4.70
CA ALA A 72 16.90 3.78 3.78
C ALA A 72 17.85 2.87 2.98
N GLU A 73 18.22 1.73 3.53
CA GLU A 73 19.11 0.74 2.91
C GLU A 73 18.33 -0.47 2.40
N GLY A 74 18.65 -0.91 1.18
CA GLY A 74 18.10 -2.14 0.59
C GLY A 74 18.21 -2.16 -0.94
N PRO A 75 17.56 -3.14 -1.60
CA PRO A 75 17.65 -3.34 -3.05
C PRO A 75 17.01 -2.24 -3.90
N ILE A 76 16.16 -1.39 -3.32
CA ILE A 76 15.62 -0.20 -4.00
C ILE A 76 16.69 0.89 -3.95
N GLU A 77 17.26 1.21 -5.11
CA GLU A 77 18.18 2.34 -5.25
C GLU A 77 17.42 3.66 -5.06
N SER A 78 17.86 4.47 -4.10
CA SER A 78 17.39 5.85 -3.95
C SER A 78 18.07 6.69 -5.02
N VAL A 79 17.31 7.11 -6.03
CA VAL A 79 17.72 8.18 -6.97
C VAL A 79 17.86 9.52 -6.26
#